data_AF-A0A2T2W996-F1
#
_entry.id   AF-A0A2T2W996-F1
#
_cell.length_a   1.000
_cell.length_b   1.000
_cell.length_c   1.000
_cell.angle_alpha   90.00
_cell.angle_beta   90.00
_cell.angle_gamma   90.00
#
_symmetry.space_group_name_H-M   'P 1'
#
loop_
_entity.id
_entity.type
_entity.pdbx_description
1 polymer ?
#
loop_
_entity_poly.entity_id
_entity_poly.type
_entity_poly.pdbx_seq_one_letter_code
_entity_poly.pdbx_strand_id
1 'polypeptide(L)' 'MTTPKEVFEHLKQLEEVDTVQSALYREEAQEILADDTVSLKWRRAIADRLNQANHDLALHTVAPEESY' A
#
# COMPACT_ATOMS: atom_id res chain seq x y z
N MET A 1 7.33 10.77 13.38
CA MET A 1 7.09 10.88 11.93
C MET A 1 7.61 9.61 11.31
N THR A 2 6.74 8.85 10.66
CA THR A 2 7.08 7.66 9.87
C THR A 2 7.91 8.11 8.67
N THR A 3 9.05 7.48 8.46
CA THR A 3 9.94 7.79 7.33
C THR A 3 9.45 7.10 6.06
N PRO A 4 9.79 7.62 4.86
CA PRO A 4 9.43 6.95 3.60
C PRO A 4 9.92 5.49 3.52
N LYS A 5 11.04 5.17 4.20
CA LYS A 5 11.56 3.82 4.29
C LYS A 5 10.65 2.91 5.12
N GLU A 6 10.22 3.36 6.30
CA GLU A 6 9.32 2.59 7.17
C GLU A 6 7.99 2.32 6.47
N VAL A 7 7.41 3.33 5.83
CA VAL A 7 6.17 3.18 5.04
C VAL A 7 6.35 2.16 3.91
N PHE A 8 7.50 2.18 3.22
CA PHE A 8 7.78 1.17 2.19
C PHE A 8 7.86 -0.26 2.75
N GLU A 9 8.41 -0.45 3.95
CA GLU A 9 8.42 -1.78 4.61
C GLU A 9 7.02 -2.20 5.07
N HIS A 10 6.22 -1.28 5.62
CA HIS A 10 4.81 -1.54 5.95
C HIS A 10 4.01 -2.01 4.72
N LEU A 11 4.22 -1.36 3.57
CA LEU A 11 3.56 -1.76 2.32
C LEU A 11 3.94 -3.17 1.84
N LYS A 12 5.08 -3.74 2.26
CA LYS A 12 5.41 -5.14 1.94
C LYS A 12 4.58 -6.14 2.73
N GLN A 13 4.08 -5.75 3.90
CA GLN A 13 3.36 -6.62 4.83
C GLN A 13 1.84 -6.59 4.63
N LEU A 14 1.33 -5.85 3.63
CA LEU A 14 -0.12 -5.65 3.43
C LEU A 14 -0.94 -6.94 3.29
N GLU A 15 -0.34 -8.02 2.82
CA GLU A 15 -0.98 -9.34 2.65
C GLU A 15 -0.89 -10.22 3.91
N GLU A 16 -0.04 -9.85 4.87
CA GLU A 16 0.25 -10.63 6.08
C GLU A 16 -0.52 -10.11 7.30
N VAL A 17 -1.08 -8.91 7.22
CA VAL A 17 -1.78 -8.22 8.31
C VAL A 17 -3.29 -8.19 8.09
N ASP A 18 -4.04 -7.90 9.16
CA ASP A 18 -5.49 -7.78 9.06
C ASP A 18 -5.94 -6.54 8.27
N THR A 19 -7.24 -6.49 7.94
CA THR A 19 -7.84 -5.42 7.15
C THR A 19 -7.62 -4.03 7.75
N VAL A 20 -7.69 -3.88 9.07
CA VAL A 20 -7.56 -2.58 9.75
C VAL A 20 -6.12 -2.10 9.67
N GLN A 21 -5.16 -2.96 10.00
CA GLN A 21 -3.74 -2.64 9.91
C GLN A 21 -3.32 -2.36 8.46
N SER A 22 -3.87 -3.10 7.50
CA SER A 22 -3.62 -2.88 6.08
C SER A 22 -4.17 -1.53 5.60
N ALA A 23 -5.29 -1.04 6.19
CA ALA A 23 -5.84 0.27 5.87
C ALA A 23 -4.94 1.39 6.41
N LEU A 24 -4.43 1.23 7.64
CA LEU A 24 -3.48 2.17 8.24
C LEU A 24 -2.21 2.32 7.40
N TYR A 25 -1.60 1.22 6.95
CA TYR A 25 -0.41 1.28 6.09
C TYR A 25 -0.67 1.95 4.74
N ARG A 26 -1.89 1.85 4.21
CA ARG A 26 -2.30 2.58 2.99
C ARG A 26 -2.47 4.08 3.25
N GLU A 27 -2.98 4.47 4.42
CA GLU A 27 -3.08 5.86 4.84
C GLU A 27 -1.70 6.51 4.96
N GLU A 28 -0.76 5.87 5.67
CA GLU A 28 0.62 6.35 5.79
C GLU A 28 1.31 6.54 4.43
N ALA A 29 1.04 5.64 3.48
CA ALA A 29 1.53 5.78 2.12
C ALA A 29 0.97 7.01 1.41
N GLN A 30 -0.32 7.31 1.57
CA GLN A 30 -0.93 8.51 0.99
C GLN A 30 -0.33 9.79 1.59
N GLU A 31 -0.04 9.81 2.89
CA GLU A 31 0.62 10.95 3.55
C GLU A 31 2.02 11.22 2.94
N ILE A 32 2.83 10.18 2.76
CA ILE A 32 4.16 10.32 2.14
C ILE A 32 4.07 10.76 0.67
N LEU A 33 3.03 10.34 -0.06
CA LEU A 33 2.82 10.75 -1.45
C LEU A 33 2.39 12.21 -1.57
N ALA A 34 1.66 12.74 -0.58
CA ALA A 34 1.22 14.12 -0.50
C ALA A 34 2.33 15.10 -0.03
N ASP A 35 3.38 14.59 0.64
CA ASP A 35 4.50 15.39 1.12
C ASP A 35 5.48 15.76 -0.02
N ASP A 36 5.56 17.05 -0.36
CA ASP A 36 6.43 17.57 -1.42
C ASP A 36 7.91 17.66 -1.01
N THR A 37 8.21 17.55 0.29
CA THR A 37 9.57 17.49 0.83
C THR A 37 10.19 16.11 0.67
N VAL A 38 9.38 15.07 0.46
CA VAL A 38 9.86 13.70 0.21
C VAL A 38 10.41 13.60 -1.21
N SER A 39 11.61 12.99 -1.30
CA SER A 39 12.30 12.83 -2.57
C SER A 39 11.46 12.05 -3.59
N LEU A 40 11.55 12.47 -4.85
CA LEU A 40 10.81 11.83 -5.95
C LEU A 40 11.07 10.33 -6.04
N LYS A 41 12.28 9.89 -5.70
CA LYS A 41 12.65 8.47 -5.68
C LYS A 41 11.78 7.67 -4.71
N TRP A 42 11.57 8.20 -3.50
CA TRP A 42 10.74 7.55 -2.50
C TRP A 42 9.26 7.58 -2.86
N ARG A 43 8.75 8.73 -3.30
CA ARG A 43 7.35 8.84 -3.75
C ARG A 43 7.01 7.87 -4.88
N ARG A 44 7.91 7.68 -5.85
CA ARG A 44 7.74 6.67 -6.90
C ARG A 44 7.73 5.25 -6.36
N ALA A 45 8.71 4.87 -5.54
CA ALA A 45 8.80 3.53 -4.98
C ALA A 45 7.56 3.14 -4.16
N ILE A 46 7.04 4.09 -3.37
CA ILE A 46 5.82 3.92 -2.56
C ILE A 46 4.58 3.83 -3.46
N ALA A 47 4.45 4.71 -4.45
CA ALA A 47 3.33 4.68 -5.39
C ALA A 47 3.28 3.36 -6.18
N ASP A 48 4.42 2.87 -6.66
CA ASP A 48 4.52 1.63 -7.42
C ASP A 48 4.09 0.43 -6.55
N ARG A 49 4.61 0.32 -5.32
CA ARG A 49 4.24 -0.77 -4.41
C ARG A 49 2.77 -0.71 -3.99
N LEU A 50 2.26 0.49 -3.69
CA LEU A 50 0.86 0.69 -3.30
C LEU A 50 -0.09 0.32 -4.45
N ASN A 51 0.24 0.72 -5.69
CA ASN A 51 -0.53 0.34 -6.87
C ASN A 51 -0.53 -1.18 -7.09
N GLN A 52 0.61 -1.83 -6.94
CA GLN A 52 0.69 -3.29 -7.00
C GLN A 52 -0.21 -3.94 -5.95
N ALA A 53 -0.10 -3.53 -4.69
CA ALA A 53 -0.90 -4.10 -3.60
C ALA A 53 -2.41 -3.89 -3.79
N ASN A 54 -2.82 -2.75 -4.34
CA ASN A 54 -4.22 -2.48 -4.66
C ASN A 54 -4.71 -3.32 -5.84
N HIS A 55 -3.85 -3.56 -6.84
CA HIS A 55 -4.16 -4.47 -7.94
C HIS A 55 -4.35 -5.91 -7.45
N ASP A 56 -3.45 -6.40 -6.60
CA ASP A 56 -3.53 -7.74 -6.01
C ASP A 56 -4.82 -7.90 -5.17
N LEU A 57 -5.14 -6.89 -4.34
CA LEU A 57 -6.40 -6.87 -3.58
C LEU A 57 -7.63 -6.92 -4.49
N ALA A 58 -7.61 -6.19 -5.61
CA ALA A 58 -8.69 -6.21 -6.59
C ALA A 58 -8.86 -7.60 -7.22
N LEU A 59 -7.77 -8.30 -7.55
CA LEU A 59 -7.84 -9.67 -8.08
C LEU A 59 -8.44 -10.64 -7.05
N HIS A 60 -8.06 -10.52 -5.78
CA HIS A 60 -8.60 -11.37 -4.72
C HIS A 60 -10.08 -11.10 -4.40
N THR A 61 -10.53 -9.84 -4.51
CA THR A 61 -11.93 -9.47 -4.26
C THR A 61 -12.84 -9.73 -5.46
N VAL A 62 -12.30 -9.74 -6.69
CA VAL A 62 -13.03 -10.03 -7.94
C VAL A 62 -13.08 -11.55 -8.24
N ALA A 63 -12.62 -12.41 -7.33
CA ALA A 63 -12.90 -13.84 -7.36
C ALA A 63 -14.07 -14.22 -6.40
N PRO A 64 -15.32 -13.73 -6.58
CA PRO A 64 -16.44 -14.38 -5.93
C PRO A 64 -16.74 -15.67 -6.69
N GLU A 65 -16.54 -16.80 -6.03
CA GLU A 65 -17.46 -17.94 -5.99
C GLU A 65 -18.43 -18.13 -7.19
N GLU A 66 -17.95 -18.19 -8.44
CA GLU A 66 -18.76 -18.68 -9.56
C GLU A 66 -18.62 -20.20 -9.67
N SER A 67 -19.18 -20.92 -8.69
CA SER A 67 -19.68 -22.28 -8.91
C SER A 67 -21.19 -22.23 -8.99
N TYR A 68 -21.72 -22.35 -10.20
CA TYR A 68 -23.14 -22.55 -10.51
C TYR A 68 -23.56 -24.01 -10.32
#